data_AF-S9QL13-F1
#
_entry.id   AF-S9QL13-F1
#
_cell.length_a   1.000
_cell.length_b   1.000
_cell.length_c   1.000
_cell.angle_alpha   90.00
_cell.angle_beta   90.00
_cell.angle_gamma   90.00
#
_symmetry.space_group_name_H-M   'P 1'
#
loop_
_entity.id
_entity.type
_entity.pdbx_description
1 polymer ?
#
loop_
_entity_poly.entity_id
_entity_poly.type
_entity_poly.pdbx_seq_one_letter_code
_entity_poly.pdbx_strand_id
1 'polypeptide(L)'
;MEWLENVLLENKEIENERLELSDKNSLYFLGPNLSLRNCTVILKVSARSLIIIGARFINCTFEVRQELKNHQQWVKAALKGCQFKGRFSGCDFGHWPEYGTGWEHGSIEDCDFTEARLAGCRFHGGDINTLRFPRWPCFTFLDPIGRAPELRSVKWPGSFGEVVVDNLHTHPPSTQALSYYAPSAAERFETTPEELRAVIEKFDCIAY
;
A
#
# COMPACT_ATOMS: atom_id res chain seq x y z
N MET A 1 6.92 -17.94 -28.74
CA MET A 1 6.18 -17.30 -27.65
C MET A 1 6.12 -18.32 -26.53
N GLU A 2 6.83 -18.07 -25.44
CA GLU A 2 6.63 -18.85 -24.22
C GLU A 2 5.28 -18.42 -23.65
N TRP A 3 4.40 -19.40 -23.42
CA TRP A 3 3.09 -19.17 -22.83
C TRP A 3 3.28 -19.03 -21.31
N LEU A 4 2.59 -18.07 -20.70
CA LEU A 4 2.59 -17.94 -19.24
C LEU A 4 1.83 -19.12 -18.63
N GLU A 5 2.38 -19.72 -17.57
CA GLU A 5 1.70 -20.75 -16.79
C GLU A 5 0.81 -20.09 -15.72
N ASN A 6 -0.39 -20.62 -15.51
CA ASN A 6 -1.28 -20.12 -14.46
C ASN A 6 -1.09 -20.95 -13.19
N VAL A 7 -0.66 -20.31 -12.10
CA VAL A 7 -0.57 -20.92 -10.77
C VAL A 7 -1.77 -20.49 -9.95
N LEU A 8 -2.71 -21.42 -9.72
CA LEU A 8 -3.98 -21.14 -9.06
C LEU A 8 -3.95 -21.57 -7.58
N LEU A 9 -4.07 -20.59 -6.69
CA LEU A 9 -4.25 -20.79 -5.25
C LEU A 9 -5.63 -20.26 -4.85
N GLU A 10 -6.64 -21.11 -4.98
CA GLU A 10 -8.04 -20.78 -4.69
C GLU A 10 -8.73 -21.90 -3.90
N ASN A 11 -9.86 -21.57 -3.25
CA ASN A 11 -10.74 -22.50 -2.54
C ASN A 11 -10.04 -23.40 -1.51
N LYS A 12 -9.10 -22.85 -0.74
CA LYS A 12 -8.36 -23.61 0.27
C LYS A 12 -7.90 -22.75 1.45
N GLU A 13 -7.61 -23.42 2.54
CA GLU A 13 -6.96 -22.85 3.71
C GLU A 13 -5.51 -23.32 3.78
N ILE A 14 -4.59 -22.39 4.00
CA ILE A 14 -3.16 -22.64 4.16
C ILE A 14 -2.71 -21.99 5.46
N GLU A 15 -2.00 -22.73 6.30
CA GLU A 15 -1.54 -22.24 7.59
C GLU A 15 -0.07 -22.59 7.85
N ASN A 16 0.69 -21.67 8.46
CA ASN A 16 2.08 -21.89 8.89
C ASN A 16 3.05 -22.24 7.75
N GLU A 17 2.72 -21.83 6.53
CA GLU A 17 3.50 -22.14 5.33
C GLU A 17 4.35 -20.97 4.83
N ARG A 18 5.39 -21.32 4.08
CA ARG A 18 6.20 -20.37 3.30
C ARG A 18 5.89 -20.53 1.82
N LEU A 19 5.20 -19.54 1.26
CA LEU A 19 4.83 -19.50 -0.15
C LEU A 19 5.78 -18.58 -0.91
N GLU A 20 6.52 -19.13 -1.87
CA GLU A 20 7.43 -18.36 -2.71
C GLU A 20 6.87 -18.22 -4.13
N LEU A 21 6.56 -16.98 -4.53
CA LEU A 21 6.11 -16.63 -5.87
C LEU A 21 7.31 -16.06 -6.63
N SER A 22 8.00 -16.91 -7.39
CA SER A 22 9.29 -16.59 -8.00
C SER A 22 9.42 -16.89 -9.48
N ASP A 23 8.54 -17.70 -10.06
CA ASP A 23 8.62 -18.01 -11.47
C ASP A 23 8.16 -16.81 -12.30
N LYS A 24 9.05 -16.31 -13.15
CA LYS A 24 8.80 -15.14 -14.00
C LYS A 24 7.91 -15.46 -15.20
N ASN A 25 7.76 -16.74 -15.52
CA ASN A 25 6.88 -17.23 -16.58
C ASN A 25 5.51 -17.66 -16.03
N SER A 26 5.20 -17.35 -14.76
CA SER A 26 3.93 -17.67 -14.13
C SER A 26 3.06 -16.44 -13.86
N LEU A 27 1.74 -16.63 -13.96
CA LEU A 27 0.70 -15.76 -13.42
C LEU A 27 0.13 -16.42 -12.15
N TYR A 28 0.32 -15.78 -11.02
CA TYR A 28 -0.14 -16.27 -9.72
C TYR A 28 -1.51 -15.69 -9.39
N PHE A 29 -2.50 -16.56 -9.23
CA PHE A 29 -3.84 -16.20 -8.78
C PHE A 29 -4.01 -16.59 -7.32
N LEU A 30 -4.20 -15.61 -6.44
CA LEU A 30 -4.48 -15.77 -5.03
C LEU A 30 -5.95 -15.45 -4.78
N GLY A 31 -6.74 -16.50 -4.58
CA GLY A 31 -8.19 -16.47 -4.49
C GLY A 31 -8.88 -16.75 -5.83
N PRO A 32 -10.22 -16.89 -5.85
CA PRO A 32 -11.16 -16.62 -4.75
C PRO A 32 -11.15 -17.66 -3.63
N ASN A 33 -11.72 -17.30 -2.47
CA ASN A 33 -11.91 -18.17 -1.30
C ASN A 33 -10.61 -18.81 -0.80
N LEU A 34 -9.51 -18.10 -0.92
CA LEU A 34 -8.21 -18.48 -0.35
C LEU A 34 -8.10 -17.87 1.04
N SER A 35 -7.73 -18.67 2.04
CA SER A 35 -7.39 -18.17 3.39
C SER A 35 -5.98 -18.58 3.76
N LEU A 36 -5.10 -17.60 3.96
CA LEU A 36 -3.76 -17.82 4.52
C LEU A 36 -3.72 -17.33 5.96
N ARG A 37 -3.18 -18.15 6.85
CA ARG A 37 -3.01 -17.82 8.27
C ARG A 37 -1.57 -18.09 8.71
N ASN A 38 -0.94 -17.13 9.39
CA ASN A 38 0.42 -17.30 9.91
C ASN A 38 1.45 -17.70 8.82
N CYS A 39 1.21 -17.29 7.58
CA CYS A 39 2.06 -17.67 6.44
C CYS A 39 3.08 -16.58 6.12
N THR A 40 4.20 -16.97 5.53
CA THR A 40 5.11 -16.03 4.85
C THR A 40 4.91 -16.12 3.35
N VAL A 41 4.58 -15.01 2.70
CA VAL A 41 4.41 -14.90 1.25
C VAL A 41 5.54 -14.06 0.68
N ILE A 42 6.42 -14.69 -0.09
CA ILE A 42 7.56 -14.02 -0.73
C ILE A 42 7.18 -13.66 -2.16
N LEU A 43 7.24 -12.38 -2.50
CA LEU A 43 6.91 -11.88 -3.82
C LEU A 43 8.20 -11.51 -4.55
N LYS A 44 8.62 -12.38 -5.48
CA LYS A 44 9.76 -12.18 -6.40
C LYS A 44 9.30 -11.97 -7.84
N VAL A 45 8.01 -11.73 -8.05
CA VAL A 45 7.39 -11.46 -9.35
C VAL A 45 6.89 -10.02 -9.45
N SER A 46 6.60 -9.58 -10.67
CA SER A 46 6.05 -8.25 -10.92
C SER A 46 4.59 -8.14 -10.47
N ALA A 47 4.12 -6.91 -10.25
CA ALA A 47 2.71 -6.63 -9.98
C ALA A 47 1.73 -7.14 -11.05
N ARG A 48 2.20 -7.33 -12.30
CA ARG A 48 1.39 -7.88 -13.41
C ARG A 48 1.23 -9.40 -13.34
N SER A 49 2.16 -10.07 -12.66
CA SER A 49 2.19 -11.53 -12.50
C SER A 49 1.48 -11.98 -11.22
N LEU A 50 0.98 -11.04 -10.43
CA LEU A 50 0.26 -11.29 -9.19
C LEU A 50 -1.18 -10.85 -9.35
N ILE A 51 -2.10 -11.78 -9.14
CA ILE A 51 -3.53 -11.55 -9.20
C ILE A 51 -4.13 -11.89 -7.83
N ILE A 52 -4.72 -10.90 -7.16
CA ILE A 52 -5.37 -11.08 -5.85
C ILE A 52 -6.87 -10.79 -6.00
N ILE A 53 -7.70 -11.73 -5.58
CA ILE A 53 -9.17 -11.57 -5.64
C ILE A 53 -9.85 -12.39 -4.55
N GLY A 54 -10.54 -11.73 -3.60
CA GLY A 54 -11.31 -12.42 -2.57
C GLY A 54 -10.48 -13.34 -1.68
N ALA A 55 -9.21 -13.01 -1.46
CA ALA A 55 -8.31 -13.73 -0.59
C ALA A 55 -8.27 -13.10 0.81
N ARG A 56 -8.14 -13.95 1.83
CA ARG A 56 -7.97 -13.55 3.24
C ARG A 56 -6.55 -13.85 3.68
N PHE A 57 -5.90 -12.85 4.26
CA PHE A 57 -4.58 -13.00 4.86
C PHE A 57 -4.67 -12.56 6.32
N ILE A 58 -4.33 -13.47 7.23
CA ILE A 58 -4.43 -13.25 8.67
C ILE A 58 -3.07 -13.57 9.29
N ASN A 59 -2.47 -12.58 9.95
CA ASN A 59 -1.15 -12.70 10.58
C ASN A 59 -0.06 -13.18 9.61
N CYS A 60 -0.15 -12.78 8.34
CA CYS A 60 0.81 -13.16 7.32
C CYS A 60 1.95 -12.13 7.21
N THR A 61 3.13 -12.57 6.78
CA THR A 61 4.23 -11.69 6.40
C THR A 61 4.40 -11.68 4.89
N PHE A 62 4.30 -10.50 4.27
CA PHE A 62 4.63 -10.30 2.87
C PHE A 62 6.07 -9.80 2.72
N GLU A 63 6.93 -10.62 2.13
CA GLU A 63 8.31 -10.26 1.78
C GLU A 63 8.40 -9.86 0.29
N VAL A 64 8.32 -8.57 0.00
CA VAL A 64 8.41 -8.05 -1.36
C VAL A 64 9.87 -7.88 -1.78
N ARG A 65 10.38 -8.88 -2.50
CA ARG A 65 11.77 -8.93 -3.00
C ARG A 65 11.89 -8.28 -4.38
N GLN A 66 10.82 -8.28 -5.17
CA GLN A 66 10.67 -7.46 -6.37
C GLN A 66 9.67 -6.34 -6.10
N GLU A 67 10.05 -5.08 -6.34
CA GLU A 67 9.17 -3.92 -6.10
C GLU A 67 7.80 -4.10 -6.79
N LEU A 68 6.73 -3.95 -6.01
CA LEU A 68 5.37 -3.95 -6.51
C LEU A 68 4.98 -2.52 -6.90
N LYS A 69 4.81 -2.31 -8.21
CA LYS A 69 4.41 -1.02 -8.79
C LYS A 69 2.96 -1.08 -9.22
N ASN A 70 2.14 -0.13 -8.77
CA ASN A 70 0.75 0.06 -9.16
C ASN A 70 -0.11 -1.20 -9.00
N HIS A 71 0.15 -2.00 -7.96
CA HIS A 71 -0.64 -3.20 -7.67
C HIS A 71 -1.89 -2.81 -6.88
N GLN A 72 -3.01 -2.64 -7.58
CA GLN A 72 -4.27 -2.14 -6.99
C GLN A 72 -5.15 -3.23 -6.39
N GLN A 73 -4.75 -4.49 -6.46
CA GLN A 73 -5.64 -5.59 -6.09
C GLN A 73 -5.64 -5.90 -4.59
N TRP A 74 -4.83 -5.21 -3.78
CA TRP A 74 -4.97 -5.28 -2.32
C TRP A 74 -6.35 -4.80 -1.85
N VAL A 75 -7.01 -3.89 -2.59
CA VAL A 75 -8.40 -3.47 -2.33
C VAL A 75 -9.43 -4.59 -2.53
N LYS A 76 -9.00 -5.75 -3.06
CA LYS A 76 -9.82 -6.95 -3.25
C LYS A 76 -9.47 -8.07 -2.26
N ALA A 77 -8.64 -7.77 -1.25
CA ALA A 77 -8.24 -8.72 -0.23
C ALA A 77 -8.72 -8.27 1.15
N ALA A 78 -8.86 -9.24 2.05
CA ALA A 78 -9.00 -9.01 3.48
C ALA A 78 -7.63 -9.20 4.14
N LEU A 79 -7.12 -8.17 4.81
CA LEU A 79 -5.82 -8.12 5.45
C LEU A 79 -6.03 -7.86 6.95
N LYS A 80 -5.62 -8.81 7.79
CA LYS A 80 -5.66 -8.63 9.25
C LYS A 80 -4.34 -9.03 9.88
N GLY A 81 -3.76 -8.17 10.72
CA GLY A 81 -2.54 -8.50 11.46
C GLY A 81 -1.31 -8.76 10.58
N CYS A 82 -1.36 -8.36 9.30
CA CYS A 82 -0.32 -8.69 8.33
C CYS A 82 0.86 -7.72 8.40
N GLN A 83 2.08 -8.25 8.23
CA GLN A 83 3.30 -7.45 8.11
C GLN A 83 3.74 -7.33 6.65
N PHE A 84 4.10 -6.14 6.21
CA PHE A 84 4.59 -5.85 4.87
C PHE A 84 6.04 -5.38 4.90
N LYS A 85 6.89 -6.05 4.12
CA LYS A 85 8.31 -5.73 3.98
C LYS A 85 8.66 -5.52 2.52
N GLY A 86 9.57 -4.59 2.24
CA GLY A 86 10.07 -4.34 0.88
C GLY A 86 9.49 -3.09 0.24
N ARG A 87 9.49 -3.02 -1.09
CA ARG A 87 9.19 -1.77 -1.82
C ARG A 87 7.82 -1.82 -2.50
N PHE A 88 7.01 -0.80 -2.23
CA PHE A 88 5.68 -0.61 -2.80
C PHE A 88 5.59 0.81 -3.37
N SER A 89 5.18 0.91 -4.63
CA SER A 89 5.02 2.19 -5.30
C SER A 89 3.65 2.26 -5.96
N GLY A 90 2.86 3.29 -5.66
CA GLY A 90 1.55 3.48 -6.29
C GLY A 90 0.51 2.41 -5.97
N CYS A 91 0.68 1.64 -4.89
CA CYS A 91 -0.27 0.59 -4.50
C CYS A 91 -1.38 1.16 -3.61
N ASP A 92 -2.60 0.67 -3.79
CA ASP A 92 -3.76 1.01 -2.98
C ASP A 92 -4.17 -0.17 -2.11
N PHE A 93 -4.36 0.11 -0.82
CA PHE A 93 -4.80 -0.84 0.19
C PHE A 93 -6.14 -0.41 0.77
N GLY A 94 -6.85 -1.36 1.38
CA GLY A 94 -8.07 -1.06 2.11
C GLY A 94 -9.32 -0.94 1.22
N HIS A 95 -10.45 -0.58 1.83
CA HIS A 95 -11.76 -0.71 1.20
C HIS A 95 -12.02 0.50 0.32
N TRP A 96 -12.01 0.28 -1.00
CA TRP A 96 -12.42 1.27 -1.98
C TRP A 96 -13.81 0.90 -2.54
N PRO A 97 -14.87 1.65 -2.18
CA PRO A 97 -16.25 1.31 -2.54
C PRO A 97 -16.51 1.11 -4.04
N GLU A 98 -15.78 1.80 -4.91
CA GLU A 98 -15.95 1.71 -6.37
C GLU A 98 -15.36 0.42 -6.98
N TYR A 99 -14.53 -0.33 -6.24
CA TYR A 99 -13.86 -1.54 -6.73
C TYR A 99 -14.53 -2.85 -6.30
N GLY A 100 -15.46 -2.81 -5.34
CA GLY A 100 -16.18 -3.99 -4.87
C GLY A 100 -17.03 -3.74 -3.63
N THR A 101 -18.06 -4.57 -3.47
CA THR A 101 -18.99 -4.55 -2.33
C THR A 101 -18.93 -5.89 -1.61
N GLY A 102 -18.62 -5.92 -0.31
CA GLY A 102 -18.42 -7.15 0.47
C GLY A 102 -17.32 -7.00 1.51
N TRP A 103 -17.31 -7.81 2.57
CA TRP A 103 -16.31 -7.74 3.65
C TRP A 103 -14.92 -8.23 3.18
N GLU A 104 -14.91 -9.09 2.16
CA GLU A 104 -13.74 -9.63 1.48
C GLU A 104 -13.01 -8.59 0.62
N HIS A 105 -13.67 -7.47 0.33
CA HIS A 105 -13.14 -6.40 -0.52
C HIS A 105 -12.48 -5.32 0.33
N GLY A 106 -11.16 -5.44 0.52
CA GLY A 106 -10.34 -4.36 1.02
C GLY A 106 -10.48 -4.13 2.53
N SER A 107 -10.93 -5.12 3.33
CA SER A 107 -10.76 -4.97 4.77
C SER A 107 -9.26 -4.93 5.11
N ILE A 108 -8.85 -3.95 5.91
CA ILE A 108 -7.49 -3.81 6.41
C ILE A 108 -7.52 -3.38 7.87
N GLU A 109 -6.84 -4.12 8.74
CA GLU A 109 -6.84 -3.93 10.19
C GLU A 109 -5.54 -4.49 10.79
N ASP A 110 -4.98 -3.80 11.77
CA ASP A 110 -3.81 -4.24 12.54
C ASP A 110 -2.56 -4.57 11.68
N CYS A 111 -2.44 -3.94 10.50
CA CYS A 111 -1.33 -4.21 9.60
C CYS A 111 -0.10 -3.33 9.87
N ASP A 112 1.07 -3.92 9.67
CA ASP A 112 2.36 -3.31 9.94
C ASP A 112 3.18 -3.12 8.67
N PHE A 113 3.40 -1.86 8.30
CA PHE A 113 4.22 -1.43 7.16
C PHE A 113 5.56 -0.81 7.60
N THR A 114 5.98 -0.96 8.85
CA THR A 114 7.19 -0.31 9.38
C THR A 114 8.48 -0.72 8.68
N GLU A 115 8.52 -1.93 8.10
CA GLU A 115 9.62 -2.45 7.29
C GLU A 115 9.39 -2.28 5.77
N ALA A 116 8.36 -1.54 5.37
CA ALA A 116 8.05 -1.23 3.98
C ALA A 116 8.60 0.15 3.58
N ARG A 117 8.95 0.28 2.30
CA ARG A 117 9.14 1.57 1.64
C ARG A 117 7.90 1.86 0.80
N LEU A 118 7.15 2.89 1.19
CA LEU A 118 5.90 3.27 0.53
C LEU A 118 6.11 4.55 -0.29
N ALA A 119 5.87 4.50 -1.60
CA ALA A 119 6.02 5.65 -2.49
C ALA A 119 4.72 5.91 -3.28
N GLY A 120 3.95 6.92 -2.86
CA GLY A 120 2.67 7.24 -3.48
C GLY A 120 1.60 6.16 -3.26
N CYS A 121 1.60 5.50 -2.10
CA CYS A 121 0.62 4.48 -1.75
C CYS A 121 -0.58 5.09 -1.04
N ARG A 122 -1.78 4.57 -1.30
CA ARG A 122 -3.03 5.01 -0.64
C ARG A 122 -3.60 3.92 0.25
N PHE A 123 -4.25 4.35 1.31
CA PHE A 123 -4.99 3.50 2.23
C PHE A 123 -6.43 4.01 2.30
N HIS A 124 -7.36 3.12 1.98
CA HIS A 124 -8.79 3.42 1.86
C HIS A 124 -9.59 2.77 2.97
N GLY A 125 -10.58 3.49 3.50
CA GLY A 125 -11.46 2.99 4.55
C GLY A 125 -10.73 2.46 5.78
N GLY A 126 -11.47 1.70 6.61
CA GLY A 126 -10.94 1.11 7.85
C GLY A 126 -10.59 2.14 8.93
N ASP A 127 -10.18 1.64 10.10
CA ASP A 127 -9.58 2.47 11.14
C ASP A 127 -8.07 2.57 10.90
N ILE A 128 -7.64 3.70 10.35
CA ILE A 128 -6.25 3.95 10.00
C ILE A 128 -5.31 3.92 11.22
N ASN A 129 -5.85 4.14 12.42
CA ASN A 129 -5.06 4.12 13.66
C ASN A 129 -4.58 2.72 14.03
N THR A 130 -5.18 1.67 13.44
CA THR A 130 -4.71 0.29 13.60
C THR A 130 -3.48 -0.01 12.75
N LEU A 131 -3.16 0.85 11.77
CA LEU A 131 -2.03 0.63 10.86
C LEU A 131 -0.75 1.25 11.40
N ARG A 132 0.37 0.56 11.21
CA ARG A 132 1.70 1.09 11.54
C ARG A 132 2.43 1.47 10.26
N PHE A 133 2.71 2.76 10.08
CA PHE A 133 3.43 3.27 8.91
C PHE A 133 4.94 3.27 9.10
N PRO A 134 5.72 3.20 8.00
CA PRO A 134 7.17 3.38 8.06
C PRO A 134 7.54 4.81 8.49
N ARG A 135 8.63 4.90 9.26
CA ARG A 135 9.23 6.18 9.65
C ARG A 135 10.06 6.77 8.50
N TRP A 136 10.60 7.96 8.75
CA TRP A 136 11.53 8.68 7.91
C TRP A 136 12.62 7.72 7.37
N PRO A 137 12.89 7.72 6.05
CA PRO A 137 12.52 8.71 5.04
C PRO A 137 11.14 8.51 4.36
N CYS A 138 10.27 7.64 4.90
CA CYS A 138 8.87 7.65 4.51
C CYS A 138 8.08 8.66 5.36
N PHE A 139 6.98 9.17 4.82
CA PHE A 139 6.01 9.96 5.57
C PHE A 139 4.61 9.71 5.03
N THR A 140 3.61 9.87 5.89
CA THR A 140 2.22 9.53 5.59
C THR A 140 1.28 10.62 6.07
N PHE A 141 0.52 11.21 5.15
CA PHE A 141 -0.58 12.11 5.50
C PHE A 141 -1.73 11.29 6.06
N LEU A 142 -2.21 11.64 7.25
CA LEU A 142 -3.38 11.06 7.90
C LEU A 142 -4.58 11.97 7.66
N ASP A 143 -5.70 11.40 7.19
CA ASP A 143 -6.87 12.15 6.72
C ASP A 143 -6.49 13.31 5.77
N PRO A 144 -5.81 13.03 4.64
CA PRO A 144 -5.28 14.07 3.77
C PRO A 144 -6.38 15.00 3.22
N ILE A 145 -7.59 14.49 2.99
CA ILE A 145 -8.69 15.27 2.44
C ILE A 145 -9.26 16.21 3.51
N GLY A 146 -9.55 15.70 4.72
CA GLY A 146 -10.06 16.52 5.83
C GLY A 146 -9.04 17.54 6.35
N ARG A 147 -7.75 17.19 6.30
CA ARG A 147 -6.63 18.05 6.71
C ARG A 147 -6.08 18.95 5.61
N ALA A 148 -6.67 18.93 4.41
CA ALA A 148 -6.19 19.74 3.30
C ALA A 148 -6.08 21.26 3.61
N PRO A 149 -7.01 21.91 4.34
CA PRO A 149 -6.83 23.32 4.73
C PRO A 149 -5.60 23.57 5.61
N GLU A 150 -5.34 22.66 6.56
CA GLU A 150 -4.15 22.72 7.43
C GLU A 150 -2.88 22.54 6.61
N LEU A 151 -2.83 21.53 5.75
CA LEU A 151 -1.67 21.26 4.88
C LEU A 151 -1.40 22.42 3.91
N ARG A 152 -2.43 23.12 3.41
CA ARG A 152 -2.29 24.31 2.53
C ARG A 152 -1.86 25.58 3.27
N SER A 153 -1.84 25.59 4.60
CA SER A 153 -1.51 26.78 5.38
C SER A 153 -0.02 27.18 5.31
N VAL A 154 0.83 26.31 4.76
CA VAL A 154 2.27 26.53 4.62
C VAL A 154 2.73 26.38 3.17
N LYS A 155 3.86 27.00 2.86
CA LYS A 155 4.54 26.79 1.59
C LYS A 155 5.31 25.47 1.63
N TRP A 156 4.91 24.54 0.77
CA TRP A 156 5.66 23.32 0.48
C TRP A 156 6.82 23.61 -0.48
N PRO A 157 7.92 22.87 -0.40
CA PRO A 157 9.08 23.12 -1.24
C PRO A 157 8.89 22.51 -2.65
N GLY A 158 9.60 23.10 -3.62
CA GLY A 158 9.45 22.73 -5.03
C GLY A 158 7.99 22.83 -5.51
N SER A 159 7.58 21.87 -6.35
CA SER A 159 6.21 21.74 -6.86
C SER A 159 5.32 20.83 -6.02
N PHE A 160 5.78 20.36 -4.85
CA PHE A 160 5.04 19.38 -4.03
C PHE A 160 3.66 19.92 -3.60
N GLY A 161 3.59 21.18 -3.15
CA GLY A 161 2.33 21.79 -2.71
C GLY A 161 1.29 21.86 -3.83
N GLU A 162 1.69 22.40 -4.98
CA GLU A 162 0.83 22.57 -6.15
C GLU A 162 0.36 21.22 -6.71
N VAL A 163 1.27 20.25 -6.84
CA VAL A 163 0.93 18.97 -7.49
C VAL A 163 0.22 18.02 -6.55
N VAL A 164 0.59 17.96 -5.27
CA VAL A 164 0.02 17.02 -4.30
C VAL A 164 -1.04 17.68 -3.43
N VAL A 165 -0.66 18.71 -2.67
CA VAL A 165 -1.47 19.26 -1.57
C VAL A 165 -2.72 19.97 -2.11
N ASP A 166 -2.59 20.73 -3.19
CA ASP A 166 -3.71 21.40 -3.81
C ASP A 166 -4.69 20.40 -4.45
N ASN A 167 -4.17 19.29 -4.97
CA ASN A 167 -4.96 18.25 -5.62
C ASN A 167 -5.48 17.15 -4.68
N LEU A 168 -5.34 17.28 -3.35
CA LEU A 168 -5.85 16.25 -2.42
C LEU A 168 -7.34 15.96 -2.58
N HIS A 169 -8.11 16.99 -2.97
CA HIS A 169 -9.55 16.89 -3.23
C HIS A 169 -9.91 15.99 -4.43
N THR A 170 -8.94 15.62 -5.27
CA THR A 170 -9.13 14.74 -6.43
C THR A 170 -9.01 13.26 -6.07
N HIS A 171 -8.50 12.94 -4.87
CA HIS A 171 -8.43 11.57 -4.40
C HIS A 171 -9.83 11.04 -4.03
N PRO A 172 -10.05 9.71 -4.12
CA PRO A 172 -11.30 9.10 -3.69
C PRO A 172 -11.62 9.51 -2.24
N PRO A 173 -12.90 9.83 -1.89
CA PRO A 173 -13.28 10.21 -0.54
C PRO A 173 -12.96 9.17 0.54
N SER A 174 -12.79 7.90 0.15
CA SER A 174 -12.36 6.83 1.05
C SER A 174 -10.90 6.91 1.48
N THR A 175 -10.08 7.78 0.88
CA THR A 175 -8.64 7.88 1.17
C THR A 175 -8.41 8.37 2.61
N GLN A 176 -8.01 7.47 3.49
CA GLN A 176 -7.72 7.75 4.90
C GLN A 176 -6.24 8.06 5.14
N ALA A 177 -5.34 7.54 4.30
CA ALA A 177 -3.93 7.92 4.33
C ALA A 177 -3.25 7.89 2.96
N LEU A 178 -2.20 8.70 2.83
CA LEU A 178 -1.40 8.82 1.62
C LEU A 178 0.09 8.87 1.98
N SER A 179 0.83 7.83 1.57
CA SER A 179 2.22 7.61 1.97
C SER A 179 3.20 7.92 0.84
N TYR A 180 4.33 8.55 1.19
CA TYR A 180 5.41 8.95 0.30
C TYR A 180 6.76 8.49 0.82
N TYR A 181 7.71 8.36 -0.12
CA TYR A 181 9.11 8.16 0.17
C TYR A 181 9.87 9.41 -0.26
N ALA A 182 10.44 10.13 0.70
CA ALA A 182 10.96 11.48 0.51
C ALA A 182 11.99 11.59 -0.63
N PRO A 183 12.96 10.67 -0.81
CA PRO A 183 13.89 10.76 -1.95
C PRO A 183 13.20 10.70 -3.32
N SER A 184 12.20 9.82 -3.50
CA SER A 184 11.46 9.77 -4.77
C SER A 184 10.51 10.95 -4.97
N ALA A 185 9.97 11.50 -3.87
CA ALA A 185 9.17 12.72 -3.93
C ALA A 185 10.05 13.92 -4.28
N ALA A 186 11.20 14.07 -3.64
CA ALA A 186 12.18 15.13 -3.87
C ALA A 186 12.61 15.21 -5.34
N GLU A 187 12.98 14.06 -5.92
CA GLU A 187 13.30 13.97 -7.35
C GLU A 187 12.14 14.41 -8.25
N ARG A 188 10.92 13.93 -7.95
CA ARG A 188 9.73 14.21 -8.76
C ARG A 188 9.27 15.67 -8.69
N PHE A 189 9.44 16.31 -7.53
CA PHE A 189 8.85 17.62 -7.24
C PHE A 189 9.90 18.73 -7.14
N GLU A 190 11.11 18.48 -7.65
CA GLU A 190 12.19 19.48 -7.73
C GLU A 190 12.50 20.11 -6.36
N THR A 191 12.69 19.26 -5.35
CA THR A 191 13.02 19.64 -3.98
C THR A 191 14.03 18.64 -3.37
N THR A 192 14.29 18.72 -2.07
CA THR A 192 15.17 17.83 -1.32
C THR A 192 14.41 17.11 -0.21
N PRO A 193 14.86 15.92 0.24
CA PRO A 193 14.29 15.26 1.41
C PRO A 193 14.30 16.17 2.66
N GLU A 194 15.36 16.95 2.86
CA GLU A 194 15.51 17.82 4.03
C GLU A 194 14.50 18.98 4.03
N GLU A 195 14.24 19.59 2.87
CA GLU A 195 13.21 20.62 2.75
C GLU A 195 11.81 20.05 2.98
N LEU A 196 11.51 18.85 2.44
CA LEU A 196 10.25 18.15 2.72
C LEU A 196 10.11 17.89 4.21
N ARG A 197 11.15 17.36 4.85
CA ARG A 197 11.16 17.06 6.29
C ARG A 197 10.88 18.31 7.13
N ALA A 198 11.52 19.43 6.81
CA ALA A 198 11.33 20.68 7.54
C ALA A 198 9.89 21.21 7.49
N VAL A 199 9.12 20.86 6.45
CA VAL A 199 7.68 21.17 6.38
C VAL A 199 6.85 20.11 7.12
N ILE A 200 7.18 18.84 6.93
CA ILE A 200 6.49 17.70 7.56
C ILE A 200 6.50 17.80 9.09
N GLU A 201 7.64 18.17 9.69
CA GLU A 201 7.80 18.29 11.15
C GLU A 201 6.89 19.34 11.80
N LYS A 202 6.20 20.17 11.01
CA LYS A 202 5.25 21.19 11.49
C LYS A 202 3.83 20.67 11.70
N PHE A 203 3.54 19.41 11.32
CA PHE A 203 2.19 18.87 11.30
C PHE A 203 2.06 17.62 12.17
N ASP A 204 1.07 17.61 13.05
CA ASP A 204 0.71 16.43 13.85
C ASP A 204 -0.06 15.40 13.00
N CYS A 205 -0.66 15.82 11.89
CA CYS A 205 -1.39 14.95 10.95
C CYS A 205 -0.49 14.18 9.97
N ILE A 206 0.84 14.22 10.14
CA ILE A 206 1.79 13.48 9.31
C ILE A 206 2.58 12.52 10.19
N ALA A 207 2.51 11.23 9.87
CA ALA A 207 3.37 10.21 10.47
C ALA A 207 4.70 10.13 9.70
N TYR A 208 5.83 10.12 10.43
CA TYR A 208 7.20 10.01 9.90
C TYR A 208 8.17 9.53 10.98
#